data_AF-A0A496RF92-F1
#
_entry.id   AF-A0A496RF92-F1
#
_cell.length_a   1.000
_cell.length_b   1.000
_cell.length_c   1.000
_cell.angle_alpha   90.00
_cell.angle_beta   90.00
_cell.angle_gamma   90.00
#
_symmetry.space_group_name_H-M   'P 1'
#
loop_
_entity.id
_entity.type
_entity.pdbx_description
1 polymer ?
#
loop_
_entity_poly.entity_id
_entity_poly.type
_entity_poly.pdbx_seq_one_letter_code
_entity_poly.pdbx_strand_id
1 'polypeptide(L)' 'GFINQIEEKGFSLVEVLSPCPTIWRKSPPDSMSWIEGKMKKEFPLGIIKEI' A
#
# COMPACT_ATOMS: atom_id res chain seq x y z
N GLY A 1 -12.70 5.87 0.07
CA GLY A 1 -11.76 5.60 -1.03
C GLY A 1 -12.51 5.57 -2.35
N PHE A 2 -12.53 4.46 -3.07
CA PHE A 2 -13.20 4.36 -4.39
C PHE A 2 -14.66 4.84 -4.38
N ILE A 3 -15.43 4.47 -3.35
CA ILE A 3 -16.82 4.89 -3.21
C ILE A 3 -16.97 6.42 -3.12
N ASN A 4 -16.05 7.12 -2.45
CA ASN A 4 -16.11 8.58 -2.31
C ASN A 4 -15.95 9.27 -3.67
N GLN A 5 -15.14 8.71 -4.56
CA GLN A 5 -15.01 9.23 -5.93
C GLN A 5 -16.25 8.92 -6.78
N ILE A 6 -16.82 7.71 -6.68
CA ILE A 6 -18.02 7.30 -7.43
C ILE A 6 -19.22 8.17 -7.03
N GLU A 7 -19.35 8.47 -5.73
CA GLU A 7 -20.44 9.28 -5.18
C GLU A 7 -20.16 10.79 -5.23
N GLU A 8 -19.13 11.23 -5.95
CA GLU A 8 -18.75 12.64 -6.10
C GLU A 8 -18.49 13.38 -4.77
N LYS A 9 -18.11 12.66 -3.71
CA LYS A 9 -17.81 13.22 -2.38
C LYS A 9 -16.44 13.87 -2.29
N GLY A 10 -15.58 13.68 -3.29
CA GLY A 10 -14.27 14.30 -3.40
C GLY A 10 -13.17 13.35 -3.89
N PHE A 11 -11.94 13.86 -3.90
CA PHE A 11 -10.77 13.10 -4.32
C PHE A 11 -10.39 12.03 -3.29
N SER A 12 -10.00 10.84 -3.76
CA SER A 12 -9.43 9.78 -2.93
C SER A 12 -8.06 9.39 -3.43
N LEU A 13 -7.09 9.30 -2.52
CA LEU A 13 -5.77 8.75 -2.79
C LEU A 13 -5.66 7.37 -2.14
N VAL A 14 -5.23 6.38 -2.91
CA VAL A 14 -4.95 5.02 -2.43
C VAL A 14 -3.49 4.71 -2.71
N GLU A 15 -2.70 4.54 -1.66
CA GLU A 15 -1.31 4.09 -1.75
C GLU A 15 -1.24 2.57 -1.54
N VAL A 16 -0.44 1.88 -2.36
CA VAL A 16 -0.31 0.42 -2.31
C VAL A 16 1.16 0.04 -2.16
N LEU A 17 1.47 -0.76 -1.14
CA LEU A 17 2.77 -1.41 -1.04
C LEU A 17 2.85 -2.56 -2.05
N SER A 18 3.64 -2.36 -3.11
CA SER A 18 3.84 -3.34 -4.17
C SER A 18 5.28 -3.85 -4.15
N PRO A 19 5.50 -5.16 -4.01
CA PRO A 19 6.85 -5.71 -4.03
C PRO A 19 7.40 -5.72 -5.46
N CYS A 20 8.68 -5.38 -5.61
CA CYS A 20 9.43 -5.67 -6.83
C CYS A 20 10.54 -6.69 -6.52
N PRO A 21 10.26 -8.01 -6.69
CA PRO A 21 11.22 -9.07 -6.34
C PRO A 21 12.58 -8.90 -7.02
N THR A 22 12.57 -8.46 -8.29
CA THR A 22 13.78 -8.25 -9.10
C THR A 22 14.72 -7.22 -8.47
N ILE A 23 14.21 -6.04 -8.11
CA ILE A 23 15.04 -4.95 -7.57
C ILE A 23 15.49 -5.29 -6.15
N TRP A 24 14.62 -5.91 -5.35
CA TRP A 24 14.96 -6.33 -4.00
C TRP A 24 15.84 -7.58 -3.93
N ARG A 25 16.08 -8.23 -5.08
CA ARG A 25 16.83 -9.49 -5.20
C ARG A 25 16.28 -10.56 -4.25
N LYS A 26 14.96 -10.70 -4.25
CA LYS A 26 14.20 -11.64 -3.42
C LYS A 26 13.34 -12.53 -4.30
N SER A 27 12.98 -13.71 -3.80
CA SER A 27 11.90 -14.48 -4.41
C SER A 27 10.56 -13.75 -4.22
N PRO A 28 9.52 -14.04 -5.03
CA PRO A 28 8.21 -13.46 -4.82
C PRO A 28 7.65 -13.70 -3.40
N PRO A 29 7.72 -14.92 -2.81
CA PRO A 29 7.31 -15.13 -1.42
C PRO A 29 8.11 -14.30 -0.41
N ASP A 30 9.44 -14.26 -0.53
CA ASP A 30 10.29 -13.50 0.41
C ASP A 30 10.03 -11.99 0.34
N SER A 31 9.66 -11.48 -0.84
CA SER A 31 9.30 -10.08 -1.04
C SER A 31 8.01 -9.72 -0.29
N MET A 32 7.05 -10.64 -0.21
CA MET A 32 5.84 -10.44 0.59
C MET A 32 6.16 -10.42 2.08
N SER A 33 6.97 -11.37 2.56
CA SER A 33 7.43 -11.37 3.96
C SER A 33 8.24 -10.11 4.31
N TRP A 34 8.99 -9.56 3.35
CA TRP A 34 9.70 -8.30 3.51
C TRP A 34 8.73 -7.11 3.67
N ILE A 35 7.64 -7.09 2.91
CA ILE A 35 6.59 -6.07 3.09
C ILE A 35 6.02 -6.12 4.50
N GLU A 36 5.67 -7.32 4.98
CA GLU A 36 5.07 -7.50 6.29
C GLU A 36 6.02 -7.12 7.43
N GLY A 37 7.28 -7.55 7.37
CA GLY A 37 8.23 -7.39 8.46
C GLY A 37 8.94 -6.03 8.50
N LYS A 38 9.10 -5.36 7.35
CA LYS A 38 9.85 -4.10 7.23
C LYS A 38 9.03 -2.98 6.61
N MET A 39 8.47 -3.16 5.41
CA MET A 39 7.83 -2.05 4.70
C MET A 39 6.62 -1.48 5.45
N LYS A 40 5.81 -2.32 6.09
CA LYS A 40 4.67 -1.85 6.90
C LYS A 40 5.06 -0.96 8.09
N LYS A 41 6.32 -1.04 8.56
CA LYS A 41 6.83 -0.19 9.65
C LYS A 41 7.22 1.19 9.14
N GLU A 42 7.87 1.24 7.98
CA GLU A 42 8.28 2.48 7.32
C GLU A 42 7.10 3.21 6.66
N PHE A 43 6.15 2.44 6.12
CA PHE A 43 4.93 2.91 5.47
C PHE A 43 3.72 2.30 6.19
N PRO A 44 3.27 2.93 7.30
CA PRO A 44 2.15 2.45 8.07
C PRO A 44 0.88 2.34 7.21
N LEU A 45 0.22 1.19 7.29
CA LEU A 45 -1.05 0.98 6.61
C LEU A 45 -2.19 1.59 7.40
N GLY A 46 -3.14 2.19 6.70
CA GLY A 46 -4.36 2.69 7.31
C GLY A 46 -4.95 3.88 6.56
N ILE A 47 -5.93 4.51 7.20
CA ILE A 47 -6.54 5.75 6.72
C ILE A 47 -5.73 6.91 7.28
N ILE A 48 -5.06 7.65 6.39
CA ILE A 48 -4.28 8.85 6.77
C ILE A 48 -5.21 10.04 7.01
N LYS A 49 -6.31 10.13 6.25
CA LYS A 49 -7.33 11.19 6.38
C LYS A 49 -8.70 10.66 5.97
N GLU A 50 -9.71 11.01 6.77
CA GLU A 50 -11.13 10.74 6.52
C GLU A 50 -11.91 12.06 6.34
N ILE A 51 -13.00 12.03 5.59
CA ILE A 51 -13.90 13.16 5.29
C ILE A 51 -15.19 12.96 6.08
#